data_AF-A0A2R6K127-F1
#
_entry.id   AF-A0A2R6K127-F1
#
_cell.length_a   1.000
_cell.length_b   1.000
_cell.length_c   1.000
_cell.angle_alpha   90.00
_cell.angle_beta   90.00
_cell.angle_gamma   90.00
#
_symmetry.space_group_name_H-M   'P 1'
#
loop_
_entity.id
_entity.type
_entity.pdbx_description
1 polymer ?
#
loop_
_entity_poly.entity_id
_entity_poly.type
_entity_poly.pdbx_seq_one_letter_code
_entity_poly.pdbx_strand_id
1 'polypeptide(L)'
;MSRIEIEYCGACRIGSKAVTTRRTLLSWLRERPDVDHEDVTLRPSSEEDVFCVSVDGERVWCANNPERRVDAVAAVNAVRRQLAG
;
A
#
# COMPACT_ATOMS: atom_id res chain seq x y z
N MET A 1 -13.72 6.64 -8.32
CA MET A 1 -12.33 6.94 -7.91
C MET A 1 -11.89 5.78 -7.03
N SER A 2 -10.73 5.20 -7.31
CA SER A 2 -10.28 3.99 -6.63
C SER A 2 -9.65 4.30 -5.28
N ARG A 3 -10.04 3.54 -4.25
CA ARG A 3 -9.51 3.65 -2.90
C ARG A 3 -8.32 2.73 -2.69
N ILE A 4 -7.23 3.24 -2.13
CA ILE A 4 -6.00 2.47 -1.93
C ILE A 4 -5.68 2.39 -0.45
N GLU A 5 -5.58 1.18 0.07
CA GLU A 5 -5.31 0.97 1.49
C GLU A 5 -4.02 0.17 1.69
N ILE A 6 -3.17 0.64 2.60
CA ILE A 6 -1.99 -0.08 3.06
C ILE A 6 -2.29 -0.57 4.48
N GLU A 7 -2.64 -1.85 4.58
CA GLU A 7 -2.79 -2.56 5.85
C GLU A 7 -1.41 -3.00 6.35
N TYR A 8 -1.11 -2.78 7.63
CA TYR A 8 0.15 -3.21 8.24
C TYR A 8 -0.04 -3.54 9.73
N CYS A 9 0.79 -4.44 10.26
CA CYS A 9 0.80 -4.72 11.70
C CYS A 9 1.11 -3.44 12.50
N GLY A 10 0.14 -2.95 13.26
CA GLY A 10 0.23 -1.71 14.03
C GLY A 10 1.12 -1.82 15.28
N ALA A 11 1.23 -3.03 15.85
CA ALA A 11 2.10 -3.31 16.99
C ALA A 11 3.57 -3.56 16.58
N CYS A 12 3.82 -3.86 15.29
CA CYS A 12 5.13 -4.20 14.77
C CYS A 12 5.92 -2.94 14.39
N ARG A 13 7.26 -3.04 14.32
CA ARG A 13 8.15 -1.91 13.94
C ARG A 13 8.21 -1.64 12.43
N ILE A 14 7.06 -1.72 11.75
CA ILE A 14 6.95 -1.60 10.28
C ILE A 14 6.16 -0.37 9.80
N GLY A 15 5.65 0.47 10.70
CA GLY A 15 4.89 1.68 10.32
C GLY A 15 5.67 2.64 9.41
N SER A 16 6.99 2.77 9.59
CA SER A 16 7.83 3.58 8.70
C SER A 16 7.91 3.01 7.27
N LYS A 17 7.81 1.69 7.11
CA LYS A 17 7.73 1.02 5.79
C LYS A 17 6.38 1.32 5.12
N ALA A 18 5.30 1.36 5.90
CA ALA A 18 3.96 1.73 5.40
C ALA A 18 3.94 3.19 4.93
N VAL A 19 4.50 4.11 5.72
CA VAL A 19 4.65 5.53 5.33
C VAL A 19 5.50 5.70 4.07
N THR A 20 6.62 4.97 3.97
CA THR A 20 7.48 5.00 2.77
C THR A 20 6.71 4.53 1.54
N THR A 21 6.01 3.39 1.65
CA THR A 21 5.20 2.83 0.56
C THR A 21 4.11 3.81 0.12
N ARG A 22 3.40 4.43 1.07
CA ARG A 22 2.41 5.48 0.79
C ARG A 22 3.03 6.65 0.03
N ARG A 23 4.19 7.15 0.45
CA ARG A 23 4.87 8.27 -0.21
C ARG A 23 5.27 7.91 -1.65
N THR A 24 5.81 6.72 -1.88
CA THR A 24 6.14 6.25 -3.24
C THR A 24 4.88 6.18 -4.11
N LEU A 25 3.79 5.69 -3.54
CA LEU A 25 2.52 5.56 -4.25
C LEU A 25 1.91 6.93 -4.59
N LEU A 26 1.87 7.86 -3.64
CA LEU A 26 1.43 9.24 -3.85
C LEU A 26 2.29 9.97 -4.88
N SER A 27 3.61 9.73 -4.88
CA SER A 27 4.50 10.32 -5.88
C SER A 27 4.17 9.87 -7.29
N TRP A 28 3.80 8.61 -7.48
CA TRP A 28 3.35 8.10 -8.76
C TRP A 28 1.94 8.64 -9.12
N LEU A 29 1.03 8.67 -8.14
CA LEU A 29 -0.33 9.17 -8.37
C LEU A 29 -0.38 10.62 -8.79
N ARG A 30 0.59 11.48 -8.39
CA ARG A 30 0.72 12.88 -8.85
C ARG A 30 0.57 13.07 -10.36
N GLU A 31 0.90 12.05 -11.14
CA GLU A 31 0.81 12.04 -12.61
C GLU A 31 -0.52 11.48 -13.15
N ARG A 32 -1.46 11.09 -12.28
CA ARG A 32 -2.74 10.42 -12.55
C ARG A 32 -3.91 11.26 -11.96
N PRO A 33 -4.62 12.06 -12.78
CA PRO A 33 -5.75 12.86 -12.31
C PRO A 33 -7.03 12.02 -12.09
N ASP A 34 -7.05 10.77 -12.51
CA ASP A 34 -8.18 9.83 -12.43
C ASP A 34 -8.29 9.10 -11.08
N VAL A 35 -7.30 9.25 -10.20
CA VAL A 35 -7.25 8.64 -8.88
C VAL A 35 -7.22 9.76 -7.83
N ASP A 36 -8.02 9.64 -6.77
CA ASP A 36 -7.89 10.59 -5.67
C ASP A 36 -6.62 10.32 -4.88
N HIS A 37 -5.87 11.38 -4.63
CA HIS A 37 -4.62 11.32 -3.90
C HIS A 37 -4.90 11.29 -2.40
N GLU A 38 -6.09 11.77 -1.98
CA GLU A 38 -6.55 11.68 -0.60
C GLU A 38 -6.95 10.25 -0.20
N ASP A 39 -7.19 9.37 -1.17
CA ASP A 39 -7.69 8.01 -0.94
C ASP A 39 -6.61 6.94 -0.67
N VAL A 40 -5.33 7.34 -0.50
CA VAL A 40 -4.27 6.42 -0.05
C VAL A 40 -4.17 6.43 1.48
N THR A 41 -4.79 5.45 2.13
CA THR A 41 -4.88 5.37 3.59
C THR A 41 -3.92 4.35 4.20
N LEU A 42 -3.42 4.64 5.40
CA LEU A 42 -2.69 3.66 6.22
C LEU A 42 -3.65 3.05 7.25
N ARG A 43 -3.85 1.73 7.21
CA ARG A 43 -4.67 1.01 8.19
C ARG A 43 -3.79 0.15 9.11
N PRO A 44 -3.50 0.59 10.34
CA PRO A 44 -2.88 -0.30 11.32
C PRO A 44 -3.85 -1.45 11.65
N SER A 45 -3.34 -2.66 11.67
CA SER A 45 -4.06 -3.90 12.00
C SER A 45 -3.51 -4.51 13.29
N SER A 46 -4.35 -5.27 14.00
CA SER A 46 -3.93 -6.11 15.13
C SER A 46 -3.32 -7.44 14.67
N GLU A 47 -3.43 -7.79 13.38
CA GLU A 47 -2.82 -9.01 12.84
C GLU A 47 -1.29 -8.89 12.83
N GLU A 48 -0.63 -9.95 13.29
CA GLU A 48 0.82 -10.09 13.17
C GLU A 48 1.21 -10.42 11.72
N ASP A 49 2.45 -10.06 11.35
CA ASP A 49 3.04 -10.35 10.03
C ASP A 49 2.24 -9.86 8.80
N VAL A 50 1.30 -8.91 8.98
CA VAL A 50 0.54 -8.33 7.86
C VAL A 50 1.24 -7.11 7.28
N PHE A 51 1.36 -7.09 5.96
CA PHE A 51 1.58 -5.89 5.16
C PHE A 51 1.00 -6.12 3.77
N CYS A 52 -0.18 -5.55 3.50
CA CYS A 52 -0.87 -5.71 2.24
C CYS A 52 -1.31 -4.36 1.68
N VAL A 53 -1.29 -4.24 0.35
CA VAL A 53 -1.84 -3.11 -0.37
C VAL A 53 -3.09 -3.58 -1.11
N SER A 54 -4.18 -2.84 -0.94
CA SER A 54 -5.47 -3.14 -1.55
C SER A 54 -5.95 -1.98 -2.42
N VAL A 55 -6.68 -2.30 -3.49
CA VAL A 55 -7.38 -1.33 -4.35
C VAL A 55 -8.86 -1.69 -4.32
N ASP A 56 -9.72 -0.75 -3.94
CA ASP A 56 -11.17 -0.94 -3.82
C ASP A 56 -11.57 -2.18 -2.99
N GLY A 57 -10.76 -2.50 -1.97
CA GLY A 57 -10.94 -3.65 -1.08
C GLY A 57 -10.28 -4.96 -1.54
N GLU A 58 -9.77 -5.02 -2.77
CA GLU A 58 -9.05 -6.19 -3.28
C GLU A 58 -7.56 -6.11 -2.94
N ARG A 59 -7.01 -7.10 -2.24
CA ARG A 59 -5.57 -7.20 -1.94
C ARG A 59 -4.79 -7.51 -3.23
N VAL A 60 -4.12 -6.51 -3.79
CA VAL A 60 -3.34 -6.65 -5.02
C VAL A 60 -1.89 -7.06 -4.76
N TRP A 61 -1.40 -6.85 -3.54
CA TRP A 61 -0.05 -7.25 -3.14
C TRP A 61 0.05 -7.44 -1.62
N CYS A 62 0.78 -8.47 -1.19
CA CYS A 62 1.15 -8.66 0.20
C CYS A 62 2.63 -9.01 0.32
N ALA A 63 3.29 -8.47 1.34
CA ALA A 63 4.67 -8.82 1.65
C ALA A 63 4.73 -10.23 2.24
N ASN A 64 5.76 -10.99 1.90
CA ASN A 64 6.13 -12.19 2.64
C ASN A 64 7.18 -11.81 3.69
N ASN A 65 6.88 -11.99 4.97
CA ASN A 65 7.71 -11.55 6.11
C ASN A 65 8.01 -10.02 6.09
N PRO A 66 6.99 -9.17 6.26
CA PRO A 66 7.11 -7.72 6.28
C PRO A 66 8.09 -7.13 7.30
N GLU A 67 8.34 -7.81 8.42
CA GLU A 67 9.33 -7.35 9.40
C GLU A 67 10.73 -7.31 8.78
N ARG A 68 11.07 -8.35 8.01
CA ARG A 68 12.36 -8.45 7.33
C ARG A 68 12.42 -7.55 6.10
N ARG A 69 11.40 -7.61 5.22
CA ARG A 69 11.42 -6.86 3.95
C ARG A 69 10.02 -6.47 3.49
N VAL A 70 9.89 -5.20 3.12
CA VAL A 70 8.76 -4.69 2.34
C VAL A 70 9.34 -4.13 1.05
N ASP A 71 8.89 -4.67 -0.07
CA ASP A 71 9.26 -4.16 -1.39
C ASP A 71 8.21 -3.15 -1.86
N ALA A 72 8.42 -1.88 -1.49
CA ALA A 72 7.50 -0.80 -1.81
C ALA A 72 7.31 -0.62 -3.33
N VAL A 73 8.35 -0.89 -4.12
CA VAL A 73 8.30 -0.79 -5.58
C VAL A 73 7.43 -1.90 -6.16
N ALA A 74 7.58 -3.14 -5.67
CA ALA A 74 6.72 -4.25 -6.08
C ALA A 74 5.24 -3.98 -5.73
N ALA A 75 4.98 -3.46 -4.53
CA ALA A 75 3.64 -3.08 -4.09
C ALA A 75 3.01 -2.02 -5.00
N VAL A 76 3.75 -0.94 -5.30
CA VAL A 76 3.29 0.12 -6.22
C VAL A 76 3.06 -0.43 -7.62
N ASN A 77 3.94 -1.29 -8.15
CA ASN A 77 3.75 -1.90 -9.46
C ASN A 77 2.51 -2.81 -9.54
N ALA A 78 2.11 -3.45 -8.44
CA ALA A 78 0.86 -4.19 -8.40
C ALA A 78 -0.37 -3.27 -8.51
N VAL A 79 -0.38 -2.17 -7.73
CA VAL A 79 -1.44 -1.15 -7.80
C VAL A 79 -1.52 -0.53 -9.21
N ARG A 80 -0.38 -0.21 -9.81
CA ARG A 80 -0.31 0.33 -11.19
C ARG A 80 -0.98 -0.60 -12.21
N ARG A 81 -0.75 -1.91 -12.08
CA ARG A 81 -1.35 -2.91 -12.97
C ARG A 81 -2.86 -3.02 -12.75
N GLN A 82 -3.32 -2.98 -11.50
CA GLN A 82 -4.74 -3.00 -11.19
C GLN A 82 -5.48 -1.80 -11.77
N LEU A 83 -4.91 -0.59 -11.62
CA LEU A 83 -5.52 0.66 -12.09
C LEU A 83 -5.35 0.92 -13.60
N ALA A 84 -4.68 0.03 -14.32
CA ALA A 84 -4.50 0.11 -15.77
C ALA A 84 -5.35 -0.91 -16.54
N GLY A 85 -5.97 -1.86 -15.83
CA GLY A 85 -7.02 -2.74 -16.37
C GLY A 85 -8.35 -2.00 -16.46
#